data_AF-X8CIU4-F1
#
_entry.id   AF-X8CIU4-F1
#
_cell.length_a   1.000
_cell.length_b   1.000
_cell.length_c   1.000
_cell.angle_alpha   90.00
_cell.angle_beta   90.00
_cell.angle_gamma   90.00
#
_symmetry.space_group_name_H-M   'P 1'
#
loop_
_entity.id
_entity.type
_entity.pdbx_description
1 polymer ?
#
loop_
_entity_poly.entity_id
_entity_poly.type
_entity_poly.pdbx_seq_one_letter_code
_entity_poly.pdbx_strand_id
1 'polypeptide(L)'
;MHLAARAGALTAAELADAVGGTVGRYSPYAVYLPGGDPGRLAPVRDGAALVQDEGSQLVARALTLAPVERDGGRWLDLCAGPGGKTALLASLGTGSGAHVTAVEPARAAPTW
;
A
#
# COMPACT_ATOMS: atom_id res chain seq x y z
N MET A 1 12.12 3.19 -8.98
CA MET A 1 11.40 3.23 -7.69
C MET A 1 10.00 2.68 -7.88
N HIS A 2 9.38 2.09 -6.87
CA HIS A 2 8.02 1.55 -6.99
C HIS A 2 7.04 2.39 -6.16
N LEU A 3 5.88 2.65 -6.76
CA LEU A 3 4.72 3.22 -6.09
C LEU A 3 3.62 2.15 -5.99
N ALA A 4 2.73 2.32 -5.02
CA ALA A 4 1.49 1.57 -4.90
C ALA A 4 0.31 2.53 -5.02
N ALA A 5 -0.58 2.30 -5.99
CA ALA A 5 -1.87 2.97 -6.04
C ALA A 5 -2.73 2.50 -4.86
N ARG A 6 -3.32 3.44 -4.11
CA ARG A 6 -4.20 3.11 -2.99
C ARG A 6 -5.54 2.62 -3.52
N ALA A 7 -5.94 1.42 -3.12
CA ALA A 7 -7.19 0.83 -3.55
C ALA A 7 -8.38 1.75 -3.19
N GLY A 8 -9.27 1.96 -4.16
CA GLY A 8 -10.42 2.87 -4.04
C GLY A 8 -10.12 4.36 -4.26
N ALA A 9 -8.85 4.78 -4.27
CA ALA A 9 -8.47 6.17 -4.57
C ALA A 9 -8.11 6.35 -6.05
N LEU A 10 -7.30 5.45 -6.61
CA LEU A 10 -7.01 5.37 -8.05
C LEU A 10 -6.48 3.99 -8.43
N THR A 11 -6.52 3.70 -9.72
CA THR A 11 -5.93 2.51 -10.35
C THR A 11 -4.43 2.70 -10.62
N ALA A 12 -3.71 1.60 -10.84
CA ALA A 12 -2.30 1.66 -11.25
C ALA A 12 -2.12 2.32 -12.63
N ALA A 13 -3.10 2.19 -13.53
CA ALA A 13 -3.07 2.83 -14.84
C ALA A 13 -3.17 4.35 -14.72
N GLU A 14 -4.16 4.85 -13.97
CA GLU A 14 -4.30 6.29 -13.70
C GLU A 14 -3.07 6.86 -12.98
N LEU A 15 -2.50 6.10 -12.04
CA LEU A 15 -1.27 6.50 -11.37
C LEU A 15 -0.10 6.59 -12.36
N ALA A 16 0.08 5.59 -13.23
CA ALA A 16 1.15 5.56 -14.23
C ALA A 16 1.05 6.76 -15.18
N ASP A 17 -0.15 7.06 -15.68
CA ASP A 17 -0.40 8.22 -16.53
C ASP A 17 -0.08 9.53 -15.81
N ALA A 18 -0.49 9.67 -14.55
CA ALA A 18 -0.29 10.89 -13.76
C ALA A 18 1.17 11.19 -13.42
N VAL A 19 2.03 10.16 -13.34
CA VAL A 19 3.43 10.30 -12.90
C VAL A 19 4.46 10.01 -13.99
N GLY A 20 4.01 9.71 -15.21
CA GLY A 20 4.90 9.26 -16.30
C GLY A 20 5.61 7.94 -15.98
N GLY A 21 4.90 7.04 -15.29
CA GLY A 21 5.39 5.72 -14.89
C GLY A 21 4.93 4.61 -15.83
N THR A 22 5.18 3.36 -15.43
CA THR A 22 4.65 2.17 -16.09
C THR A 22 4.00 1.25 -15.07
N VAL A 23 2.91 0.57 -15.44
CA VAL A 23 2.25 -0.38 -14.53
C VAL A 23 3.19 -1.54 -14.19
N GLY A 24 3.17 -1.93 -12.92
CA GLY A 24 3.99 -3.03 -12.41
C GLY A 24 3.59 -4.39 -12.98
N ARG A 25 4.55 -5.31 -12.97
CA ARG A 25 4.41 -6.62 -13.60
C ARG A 25 3.56 -7.59 -12.78
N TYR A 26 3.63 -7.52 -11.45
CA TYR A 26 3.13 -8.54 -10.55
C TYR A 26 1.98 -8.05 -9.67
N SER A 27 2.10 -6.86 -9.10
CA SER A 27 1.05 -6.27 -8.27
C SER A 27 0.08 -5.45 -9.13
N PRO A 28 -1.25 -5.63 -8.98
CA PRO A 28 -2.22 -4.79 -9.70
C PRO A 28 -2.24 -3.33 -9.22
N TYR A 29 -1.50 -3.01 -8.16
CA TYR A 29 -1.37 -1.66 -7.60
C TYR A 29 -0.03 -1.00 -7.94
N ALA A 30 0.92 -1.75 -8.50
CA ALA A 30 2.28 -1.25 -8.66
C ALA A 30 2.39 -0.30 -9.85
N VAL A 31 3.21 0.73 -9.68
CA VAL A 31 3.73 1.57 -10.76
C VAL A 31 5.23 1.72 -10.59
N TYR A 32 5.98 1.48 -11.67
CA TYR A 32 7.40 1.75 -11.74
C TYR A 32 7.62 3.22 -12.14
N LEU A 33 8.20 3.98 -11.22
CA LEU A 33 8.62 5.35 -11.45
C LEU A 33 10.07 5.34 -11.97
N PRO A 34 10.34 5.95 -13.15
CA PRO A 34 11.67 5.94 -13.77
C PRO A 34 12.71 6.70 -12.95
N GLY A 35 12.32 7.71 -12.17
CA GLY A 35 13.20 8.46 -11.28
C GLY A 35 12.53 9.69 -10.66
N GLY A 36 13.30 10.45 -9.89
CA GLY A 36 12.85 11.67 -9.21
C GLY A 36 12.46 11.48 -7.75
N ASP A 37 11.96 12.55 -7.13
CA ASP A 37 11.50 12.56 -5.74
C ASP A 37 9.98 12.27 -5.68
N PRO A 38 9.56 11.10 -5.18
CA PRO A 38 8.15 10.74 -5.12
C PRO A 38 7.35 11.62 -4.16
N GLY A 39 7.99 12.21 -3.14
CA GLY A 39 7.33 13.11 -2.20
C GLY A 39 6.83 14.40 -2.86
N ARG A 40 7.33 14.71 -4.06
CA ARG A 40 6.86 15.85 -4.87
C ARG A 40 5.69 15.50 -5.79
N LEU A 41 5.31 14.23 -5.92
CA LEU A 41 4.19 13.80 -6.76
C LEU A 41 2.87 14.04 -6.03
N ALA A 42 1.89 14.69 -6.68
CA ALA A 42 0.58 14.96 -6.08
C ALA A 42 -0.11 13.70 -5.54
N PRO A 43 -0.18 12.57 -6.29
CA PRO A 43 -0.78 11.35 -5.77
C PRO A 43 -0.16 10.85 -4.45
N VAL A 44 1.15 11.04 -4.25
CA VAL A 44 1.84 10.63 -3.02
C VAL A 44 1.52 11.59 -1.88
N ARG A 45 1.60 12.90 -2.11
CA ARG A 45 1.29 13.92 -1.10
C ARG A 45 -0.16 13.85 -0.62
N ASP A 46 -1.06 13.56 -1.54
CA ASP A 46 -2.51 13.52 -1.28
C ASP A 46 -2.94 12.16 -0.69
N GLY A 47 -1.99 11.24 -0.45
CA GLY A 47 -2.25 9.93 0.16
C GLY A 47 -3.02 8.97 -0.74
N ALA A 48 -3.04 9.24 -2.05
CA ALA A 48 -3.68 8.43 -3.08
C ALA A 48 -2.71 7.35 -3.63
N ALA A 49 -1.40 7.56 -3.48
CA ALA A 49 -0.37 6.58 -3.73
C ALA A 49 0.65 6.52 -2.60
N LEU A 50 1.33 5.39 -2.45
CA LEU A 50 2.37 5.15 -1.45
C LEU A 50 3.69 4.83 -2.12
N VAL A 51 4.81 5.22 -1.52
CA VAL A 51 6.13 4.71 -1.92
C VAL A 51 6.31 3.34 -1.28
N GLN A 52 6.26 2.29 -2.10
CA GLN A 52 6.28 0.92 -1.61
C GLN A 52 6.79 -0.03 -2.69
N ASP A 53 7.74 -0.90 -2.34
CA ASP A 53 8.22 -1.96 -3.22
C ASP A 53 7.09 -2.91 -3.62
N GLU A 54 7.21 -3.51 -4.80
CA GLU A 54 6.12 -4.32 -5.38
C GLU A 54 5.91 -5.63 -4.61
N GLY A 55 6.98 -6.22 -4.07
CA GLY A 55 6.90 -7.44 -3.28
C GLY A 55 6.07 -7.23 -2.01
N SER A 56 6.30 -6.13 -1.30
CA SER A 56 5.50 -5.75 -0.13
C SER A 56 4.02 -5.54 -0.45
N GLN A 57 3.69 -5.07 -1.66
CA GLN A 57 2.30 -4.94 -2.09
C GLN A 57 1.63 -6.31 -2.22
N LEU A 58 2.35 -7.28 -2.79
CA LEU A 58 1.89 -8.66 -2.92
C LEU A 58 1.69 -9.32 -1.55
N VAL A 59 2.55 -9.04 -0.57
CA VAL A 59 2.39 -9.55 0.80
C VAL A 59 1.06 -9.07 1.41
N ALA A 60 0.76 -7.78 1.33
CA ALA A 60 -0.50 -7.24 1.85
C ALA A 60 -1.71 -7.83 1.11
N ARG A 61 -1.62 -7.92 -0.23
CA ARG A 61 -2.68 -8.50 -1.07
C ARG A 61 -2.90 -9.99 -0.77
N ALA A 62 -1.84 -10.76 -0.59
CA ALA A 62 -1.93 -12.18 -0.29
C ALA A 62 -2.73 -12.45 1.00
N LEU A 63 -2.55 -11.62 2.03
CA LEU A 63 -3.32 -11.70 3.26
C LEU A 63 -4.83 -11.54 3.00
N THR A 64 -5.22 -10.60 2.14
CA THR A 64 -6.65 -10.36 1.79
C THR A 64 -7.29 -11.44 0.93
N LEU A 65 -6.47 -12.28 0.28
CA LEU A 65 -6.93 -13.37 -0.59
C LEU A 65 -6.88 -14.74 0.11
N ALA A 66 -6.25 -14.82 1.28
CA ALA A 66 -6.10 -16.06 2.01
C ALA A 66 -7.48 -16.57 2.48
N PRO A 67 -7.84 -17.82 2.21
CA PRO A 67 -9.09 -18.38 2.72
C PRO A 67 -8.98 -18.56 4.24
N VAL A 68 -9.82 -17.84 4.98
CA VAL A 68 -9.93 -17.95 6.44
C VAL A 68 -11.38 -18.19 6.81
N GLU A 69 -11.67 -19.31 7.47
CA GLU A 69 -13.00 -19.57 7.99
C GLU A 69 -13.35 -18.55 9.08
N ARG A 70 -14.51 -17.89 8.92
CA ARG A 70 -15.00 -16.89 9.89
C ARG A 70 -13.97 -15.78 10.20
N ASP A 71 -13.29 -15.26 9.17
CA ASP A 71 -12.32 -14.15 9.27
C ASP A 71 -12.77 -13.02 10.22
N GLY A 72 -14.05 -12.64 10.16
CA GLY A 72 -14.63 -11.65 11.07
C GLY A 72 -14.07 -10.23 10.90
N GLY A 73 -13.30 -10.00 9.83
CA GLY A 73 -12.81 -8.68 9.40
C GLY A 73 -11.87 -7.99 10.39
N ARG A 74 -11.20 -8.73 11.29
CA ARG A 74 -10.23 -8.15 12.23
C ARG A 74 -8.83 -8.58 11.85
N TRP A 75 -8.14 -7.73 11.11
CA TRP A 75 -6.81 -8.03 10.61
C TRP A 75 -5.75 -7.41 11.51
N LEU A 76 -4.57 -8.03 11.58
CA LEU A 76 -3.49 -7.63 12.46
C LEU A 76 -2.17 -7.55 11.70
N ASP A 77 -1.50 -6.41 11.80
CA ASP A 77 -0.13 -6.20 11.35
C ASP A 77 0.76 -6.03 12.59
N LEU A 78 1.59 -7.04 12.89
CA LEU A 78 2.39 -7.11 14.13
C LEU A 78 3.72 -6.34 14.07
N CYS A 79 4.15 -5.95 12.87
CA CYS A 79 5.41 -5.24 12.63
C CYS A 79 5.13 -4.10 11.64
N ALA A 80 4.23 -3.21 12.05
CA ALA A 80 3.58 -2.29 11.16
C ALA A 80 4.50 -1.19 10.64
N GLY A 81 5.54 -0.79 11.37
CA GLY A 81 6.44 0.29 10.99
C GLY A 81 7.18 0.02 9.67
N PRO A 82 7.31 1.01 8.76
CA PRO A 82 6.79 2.39 8.77
C PRO A 82 5.34 2.58 8.26
N GLY A 83 4.59 1.51 7.99
CA GLY A 83 3.13 1.55 7.77
C GLY A 83 2.67 1.25 6.35
N GLY A 84 3.56 1.09 5.37
CA GLY A 84 3.16 0.94 3.96
C GLY A 84 2.28 -0.30 3.69
N LYS A 85 2.60 -1.45 4.30
CA LYS A 85 1.79 -2.67 4.18
C LYS A 85 0.45 -2.50 4.89
N THR A 86 0.46 -1.95 6.10
CA THR A 86 -0.75 -1.63 6.86
C THR A 86 -1.70 -0.73 6.07
N ALA A 87 -1.18 0.33 5.45
CA ALA A 87 -1.97 1.29 4.69
C ALA A 87 -2.60 0.64 3.44
N LEU A 88 -1.83 -0.17 2.70
CA LEU A 88 -2.36 -0.93 1.58
C LEU A 88 -3.41 -1.94 2.05
N LEU A 89 -3.14 -2.69 3.11
CA LEU A 89 -4.07 -3.65 3.69
C LEU A 89 -5.41 -2.98 4.08
N ALA A 90 -5.35 -1.84 4.75
CA ALA A 90 -6.54 -1.07 5.11
C ALA A 90 -7.33 -0.60 3.87
N SER A 91 -6.63 -0.17 2.80
CA SER A 91 -7.30 0.21 1.55
C SER A 91 -7.99 -0.97 0.86
N LEU A 92 -7.41 -2.17 0.92
CA LEU A 92 -8.00 -3.39 0.35
C LEU A 92 -9.21 -3.88 1.14
N GLY A 93 -9.22 -3.66 2.45
CA GLY A 93 -10.37 -3.95 3.32
C GLY A 93 -11.51 -2.94 3.21
N THR A 94 -11.30 -1.84 2.48
CA THR A 94 -12.34 -0.84 2.26
C THR A 94 -13.44 -1.45 1.40
N GLY A 95 -14.67 -1.50 1.95
CA GLY A 95 -15.83 -2.12 1.31
C GLY A 95 -16.23 -3.49 1.89
N SER A 96 -15.31 -4.21 2.55
CA SER A 96 -15.63 -5.46 3.26
C SER A 96 -15.88 -5.26 4.76
N GLY A 97 -15.69 -4.05 5.27
CA GLY A 97 -15.85 -3.73 6.70
C GLY A 97 -14.68 -4.21 7.56
N ALA A 98 -13.54 -4.53 6.96
CA ALA A 98 -12.37 -4.97 7.70
C ALA A 98 -11.75 -3.82 8.52
N HIS A 99 -11.29 -4.16 9.72
CA HIS A 99 -10.58 -3.29 10.64
C HIS A 99 -9.16 -3.83 10.84
N VAL A 100 -8.17 -2.99 10.56
CA VAL A 100 -6.74 -3.34 10.73
C VAL A 100 -6.24 -2.81 12.06
N THR A 101 -5.72 -3.69 12.90
CA THR A 101 -4.92 -3.33 14.08
C THR A 101 -3.45 -3.36 13.67
N ALA A 102 -2.72 -2.29 13.98
CA ALA A 102 -1.32 -2.14 13.63
C ALA A 102 -0.49 -2.01 14.91
N VAL A 103 0.51 -2.88 15.07
CA VAL A 103 1.44 -2.89 16.20
C VAL A 103 2.83 -2.64 15.66
N GLU A 104 3.54 -1.65 16.22
CA GLU A 104 4.96 -1.44 15.98
C GLU A 104 5.71 -1.57 17.31
N PRO A 105 6.44 -2.68 17.52
CA PRO A 105 7.15 -2.92 18.79
C PRO A 105 8.34 -1.98 18.99
N ALA A 106 9.00 -1.55 17.92
CA ALA A 106 10.08 -0.58 18.01
C ALA A 106 9.52 0.79 18.38
N ARG A 107 10.26 1.52 19.21
CA ARG A 107 9.95 2.93 19.44
C ARG A 107 10.12 3.68 18.11
N ALA A 108 9.28 4.66 17.85
CA ALA A 108 9.45 5.57 16.73
C ALA A 108 10.90 6.07 16.71
N ALA A 109 11.61 5.82 15.61
CA ALA A 109 12.97 6.30 15.45
C ALA A 109 12.94 7.85 15.57
N PRO A 110 13.89 8.46 16.30
CA PRO A 110 13.97 9.92 16.35
C PRO A 110 14.14 10.44 14.91
N THR A 111 13.24 11.31 14.48
CA THR A 111 13.39 12.08 13.25
C THR A 111 14.54 13.05 13.47
N TRP A 112 15.69 12.77 12.86
CA TRP A 112 16.82 13.71 12.78
C TRP A 112 16.54 14.80 11.75
#